data_AF-X1GL32-F1
#
_entry.id   AF-X1GL32-F1
#
_cell.length_a   1.000
_cell.length_b   1.000
_cell.length_c   1.000
_cell.angle_alpha   90.00
_cell.angle_beta   90.00
_cell.angle_gamma   90.00
#
_symmetry.space_group_name_H-M   'P 1'
#
loop_
_entity.id
_entity.type
_entity.pdbx_description
1 polymer ?
#
loop_
_entity_poly.entity_id
_entity_poly.type
_entity_poly.pdbx_seq_one_letter_code
_entity_poly.pdbx_strand_id
1 'polypeptide(L)'
;TEILELKNIYKGIKKINNHNTEKFFLALSRLSFGMERILPRDRIIDYITGLESLYTESNELKFRLSIFLASIFGNSLKEKENIYNSINEFYDLRSCIVHGSYSKKCLKLRRNYLNDKYTEILEEYLRRSLRSFIENPDNFNKDNLIKQVLK
;
A
#
# COMPACT_ATOMS: atom_id res chain seq x y z
N THR A 1 8.62 -24.25 -8.41
CA THR A 1 9.30 -23.56 -9.53
C THR A 1 8.54 -22.28 -9.84
N GLU A 2 9.26 -21.23 -10.20
CA GLU A 2 8.72 -19.90 -10.57
C GLU A 2 7.54 -19.96 -11.56
N ILE A 3 7.60 -20.91 -12.52
CA ILE A 3 6.51 -21.18 -13.47
C ILE A 3 5.19 -21.59 -12.78
N LEU A 4 5.25 -22.33 -11.67
CA LEU A 4 4.06 -22.74 -10.93
C LEU A 4 3.44 -21.57 -10.16
N GLU A 5 4.29 -20.69 -9.60
CA GLU A 5 3.84 -19.45 -8.95
C GLU A 5 3.16 -18.51 -9.95
N LEU A 6 3.76 -18.29 -11.12
CA LEU A 6 3.16 -17.48 -12.18
C LEU A 6 1.82 -18.06 -12.67
N LYS A 7 1.71 -19.39 -12.79
CA LYS A 7 0.45 -20.05 -13.13
C LYS A 7 -0.61 -19.87 -12.03
N ASN A 8 -0.21 -19.89 -10.76
CA ASN A 8 -1.12 -19.67 -9.64
C ASN A 8 -1.61 -18.22 -9.59
N ILE A 9 -0.72 -17.25 -9.81
CA ILE A 9 -1.07 -15.82 -9.94
C ILE A 9 -2.07 -15.63 -11.09
N TYR A 10 -1.77 -16.17 -12.27
CA TYR A 10 -2.64 -16.06 -13.44
C TYR A 10 -4.03 -16.70 -13.21
N LYS A 11 -4.08 -17.87 -12.57
CA LYS A 11 -5.36 -18.51 -12.19
C LYS A 11 -6.13 -17.69 -11.15
N GLY A 12 -5.43 -17.07 -10.19
CA GLY A 12 -6.01 -16.16 -9.21
C GLY A 12 -6.66 -14.97 -9.89
N ILE A 13 -5.93 -14.29 -10.79
CA ILE A 13 -6.41 -13.13 -11.54
C ILE A 13 -7.66 -13.45 -12.36
N LYS A 14 -7.74 -14.64 -12.98
CA LYS A 14 -8.92 -15.07 -13.76
C LYS A 14 -10.21 -15.21 -12.94
N LYS A 15 -10.12 -15.33 -11.61
CA LYS A 15 -11.28 -15.42 -10.71
C LYS A 15 -11.77 -14.04 -10.24
N ILE A 16 -11.04 -12.98 -10.55
CA ILE A 16 -11.30 -11.63 -10.10
C ILE A 16 -12.28 -10.96 -11.09
N ASN A 17 -13.28 -10.23 -10.58
CA ASN A 17 -14.16 -9.43 -11.43
C ASN A 17 -13.40 -8.25 -12.07
N ASN A 18 -13.92 -7.71 -13.18
CA ASN A 18 -13.19 -6.69 -13.98
C ASN A 18 -12.67 -5.51 -13.16
N HIS A 19 -13.46 -4.99 -12.21
CA HIS A 19 -13.06 -3.85 -11.38
C HIS A 19 -11.91 -4.16 -10.42
N ASN A 20 -11.95 -5.33 -9.76
CA ASN A 20 -10.86 -5.76 -8.89
C ASN A 20 -9.60 -6.11 -9.69
N THR A 21 -9.75 -6.52 -10.96
CA THR A 21 -8.64 -6.75 -11.88
C THR A 21 -7.88 -5.46 -12.20
N GLU A 22 -8.59 -4.35 -12.46
CA GLU A 22 -7.96 -3.04 -12.73
C GLU A 22 -7.15 -2.53 -11.52
N LYS A 23 -7.73 -2.60 -10.32
CA LYS A 23 -7.03 -2.23 -9.08
C LYS A 23 -5.75 -3.04 -8.88
N PHE A 24 -5.85 -4.35 -9.06
CA PHE A 24 -4.71 -5.24 -8.92
C PHE A 24 -3.59 -4.88 -9.90
N PHE A 25 -3.92 -4.68 -11.18
CA PHE A 25 -2.90 -4.34 -12.20
C PHE A 25 -2.31 -2.95 -11.98
N LEU A 26 -3.09 -1.97 -11.51
CA LEU A 26 -2.55 -0.67 -11.14
C LEU A 26 -1.54 -0.81 -9.99
N ALA A 27 -1.90 -1.53 -8.92
CA ALA A 27 -1.01 -1.78 -7.80
C ALA A 27 0.27 -2.54 -8.21
N LEU A 28 0.13 -3.56 -9.06
CA LEU A 28 1.27 -4.33 -9.60
C LEU A 28 2.19 -3.47 -10.45
N SER A 29 1.63 -2.63 -11.33
CA SER A 29 2.41 -1.72 -12.17
C SER A 29 3.18 -0.71 -11.31
N ARG A 30 2.54 -0.20 -10.25
CA ARG A 30 3.19 0.71 -9.30
C ARG A 30 4.32 0.04 -8.51
N LEU A 31 4.17 -1.22 -8.12
CA LEU A 31 5.26 -1.99 -7.54
C LEU A 31 6.44 -2.07 -8.53
N SER A 32 6.18 -2.46 -9.78
CA SER A 32 7.22 -2.58 -10.82
C SER A 32 7.95 -1.26 -11.04
N PHE A 33 7.22 -0.16 -11.22
CA PHE A 33 7.82 1.15 -11.41
C PHE A 33 8.66 1.57 -10.21
N GLY A 34 8.15 1.40 -8.99
CA GLY A 34 8.90 1.73 -7.78
C GLY A 34 10.18 0.91 -7.64
N MET A 35 10.22 -0.35 -8.09
CA MET A 35 11.44 -1.15 -8.07
C MET A 35 12.53 -0.63 -9.04
N GLU A 36 12.12 0.01 -10.14
CA GLU A 36 13.03 0.55 -11.16
C GLU A 36 13.49 1.99 -10.85
N ARG A 37 12.79 2.71 -9.96
CA ARG A 37 13.15 4.08 -9.58
C ARG A 37 14.41 4.09 -8.71
N ILE A 38 15.36 4.96 -9.07
CA ILE A 38 16.59 5.19 -8.28
C ILE A 38 16.30 6.02 -7.02
N LEU A 39 15.44 7.04 -7.14
CA LEU A 39 15.23 8.00 -6.05
C LEU A 39 14.15 7.53 -5.08
N PRO A 40 14.42 7.47 -3.75
CA PRO A 40 13.43 7.08 -2.74
C PRO A 40 12.12 7.87 -2.81
N ARG A 41 12.19 9.16 -3.19
CA ARG A 41 11.00 10.02 -3.29
C ARG A 41 9.98 9.50 -4.30
N ASP A 42 10.47 8.97 -5.43
CA ASP A 42 9.62 8.50 -6.52
C ASP A 42 9.08 7.09 -6.18
N ARG A 43 9.93 6.24 -5.58
CA ARG A 43 9.54 4.93 -5.02
C ARG A 43 8.37 5.05 -4.04
N ILE A 44 8.49 5.97 -3.07
CA ILE A 44 7.44 6.23 -2.07
C ILE A 44 6.12 6.65 -2.73
N ILE A 45 6.16 7.51 -3.75
CA ILE A 45 4.96 7.91 -4.50
C ILE A 45 4.32 6.69 -5.14
N ASP A 46 5.10 5.87 -5.85
CA ASP A 46 4.61 4.69 -6.54
C ASP A 46 4.00 3.68 -5.56
N TYR A 47 4.71 3.32 -4.49
CA TYR A 47 4.23 2.33 -3.51
C TYR A 47 2.97 2.78 -2.78
N ILE A 48 2.88 4.04 -2.36
CA ILE A 48 1.65 4.55 -1.75
C ILE A 48 0.50 4.59 -2.74
N THR A 49 0.75 4.96 -4.00
CA THR A 49 -0.29 4.96 -5.04
C THR A 49 -0.82 3.54 -5.30
N GLY A 50 0.07 2.53 -5.31
CA GLY A 50 -0.34 1.13 -5.43
C GLY A 50 -1.19 0.68 -4.25
N LEU A 51 -0.80 1.04 -3.03
CA LEU A 51 -1.58 0.76 -1.83
C LEU A 51 -2.95 1.45 -1.86
N GLU A 52 -3.01 2.74 -2.22
CA GLU A 52 -4.27 3.48 -2.38
C GLU A 52 -5.23 2.77 -3.33
N SER A 53 -4.74 2.29 -4.47
CA SER A 53 -5.58 1.60 -5.45
C SER A 53 -6.22 0.30 -4.94
N LEU A 54 -5.57 -0.41 -4.01
CA LEU A 54 -6.11 -1.64 -3.43
C LEU A 54 -7.14 -1.37 -2.34
N TYR A 55 -6.90 -0.34 -1.52
CA TYR A 55 -7.62 -0.16 -0.24
C TYR A 55 -8.64 0.97 -0.25
N THR A 56 -8.67 1.83 -1.27
CA THR A 56 -9.45 3.07 -1.22
C THR A 56 -10.16 3.38 -2.53
N GLU A 57 -11.35 3.98 -2.43
CA GLU A 57 -12.18 4.42 -3.57
C GLU A 57 -12.73 5.85 -3.38
N SER A 58 -12.36 6.57 -2.31
CA SER A 58 -13.06 7.79 -1.90
C SER A 58 -12.21 8.81 -1.13
N ASN A 59 -12.82 9.97 -0.85
CA ASN A 59 -12.31 11.11 -0.09
C ASN A 59 -12.03 10.75 1.39
N GLU A 60 -10.99 9.97 1.69
CA GLU A 60 -10.47 9.72 3.05
C GLU A 60 -9.22 8.80 3.01
N LEU A 61 -8.44 8.92 1.93
CA LEU A 61 -7.40 7.96 1.54
C LEU A 61 -6.44 7.63 2.69
N LYS A 62 -5.94 8.65 3.38
CA LYS A 62 -4.98 8.53 4.48
C LYS A 62 -5.48 7.67 5.65
N PHE A 63 -6.64 8.01 6.19
CA PHE A 63 -7.19 7.37 7.38
C PHE A 63 -7.53 5.91 7.11
N ARG A 64 -8.24 5.68 5.99
CA ARG A 64 -8.64 4.33 5.58
C ARG A 64 -7.46 3.44 5.29
N LEU A 65 -6.48 3.95 4.53
CA LEU A 65 -5.28 3.18 4.22
C LEU A 65 -4.54 2.76 5.49
N SER A 66 -4.34 3.70 6.41
CA SER A 66 -3.66 3.45 7.68
C SER A 66 -4.39 2.40 8.53
N ILE A 67 -5.72 2.48 8.63
CA ILE A 67 -6.53 1.50 9.36
C ILE A 67 -6.46 0.12 8.72
N PHE A 68 -6.66 0.01 7.39
CA PHE A 68 -6.68 -1.30 6.75
C PHE A 68 -5.34 -1.99 6.83
N LEU A 69 -4.24 -1.28 6.59
CA LEU A 69 -2.91 -1.85 6.72
C LEU A 69 -2.61 -2.26 8.18
N ALA A 70 -3.00 -1.45 9.16
CA ALA A 70 -2.86 -1.82 10.56
C ALA A 70 -3.65 -3.08 10.90
N SER A 71 -4.93 -3.15 10.51
CA SER A 71 -5.81 -4.29 10.80
C SER A 71 -5.35 -5.58 10.14
N ILE A 72 -4.83 -5.52 8.91
CA ILE A 72 -4.39 -6.70 8.15
C ILE A 72 -3.01 -7.18 8.61
N PHE A 73 -2.10 -6.27 8.95
CA PHE A 73 -0.70 -6.62 9.19
C PHE A 73 -0.26 -6.58 10.65
N GLY A 74 -1.04 -6.00 11.56
CA GLY A 74 -0.72 -5.93 12.98
C GLY A 74 -1.32 -7.08 13.79
N ASN A 75 -0.49 -7.77 14.56
CA ASN A 75 -0.87 -8.94 15.38
C ASN A 75 -1.21 -8.57 16.83
N SER A 76 -0.87 -7.36 17.26
CA SER A 76 -1.20 -6.82 18.59
C SER A 76 -1.71 -5.39 18.49
N LEU A 77 -2.42 -4.91 19.51
CA LEU A 77 -2.88 -3.52 19.53
C LEU A 77 -1.71 -2.54 19.36
N LYS A 78 -0.57 -2.83 19.97
CA LYS A 78 0.63 -1.99 19.84
C LYS A 78 1.21 -1.99 18.43
N GLU A 79 1.25 -3.15 17.79
CA GLU A 79 1.72 -3.26 16.41
C GLU A 79 0.76 -2.56 15.44
N LYS A 80 -0.56 -2.73 15.62
CA LYS A 80 -1.59 -2.02 14.85
C LYS A 80 -1.42 -0.50 14.98
N GLU A 81 -1.23 0.01 16.20
CA GLU A 81 -0.96 1.43 16.45
C GLU A 81 0.31 1.92 15.73
N ASN A 82 1.40 1.15 15.80
CA ASN A 82 2.66 1.50 15.14
C ASN A 82 2.52 1.54 13.61
N ILE A 83 1.85 0.55 13.02
CA ILE A 83 1.59 0.51 11.57
C ILE A 83 0.72 1.68 11.16
N TYR A 84 -0.37 1.93 11.90
CA TYR A 84 -1.26 3.06 11.64
C TYR A 84 -0.50 4.39 11.63
N ASN A 85 0.33 4.66 12.65
CA ASN A 85 1.11 5.90 12.73
C ASN A 85 2.12 6.01 11.59
N SER A 86 2.82 4.92 11.28
CA SER A 86 3.81 4.86 10.20
C SER A 86 3.17 5.17 8.83
N ILE A 87 2.04 4.54 8.50
CA ILE A 87 1.34 4.79 7.22
C ILE A 87 0.83 6.23 7.14
N ASN A 88 0.36 6.81 8.24
CA ASN A 88 -0.03 8.22 8.28
C ASN A 88 1.14 9.16 7.95
N GLU A 89 2.33 8.87 8.47
CA GLU A 89 3.55 9.65 8.18
C GLU A 89 4.02 9.49 6.74
N PHE A 90 3.93 8.28 6.19
CA PHE A 90 4.22 8.00 4.79
C PHE A 90 3.27 8.73 3.85
N TYR A 91 1.97 8.71 4.14
CA TYR A 91 0.98 9.44 3.36
C TYR A 91 1.26 10.94 3.38
N ASP A 92 1.55 11.51 4.55
CA ASP A 92 1.91 12.92 4.69
C ASP A 92 3.20 13.24 3.91
N LEU A 93 4.21 12.36 3.97
CA LEU A 93 5.44 12.53 3.20
C LEU A 93 5.16 12.55 1.70
N ARG A 94 4.37 11.62 1.18
CA ARG A 94 3.98 11.61 -0.24
C ARG A 94 3.22 12.86 -0.64
N SER A 95 2.29 13.32 0.19
CA SER A 95 1.60 14.60 -0.02
C SER A 95 2.61 15.77 -0.11
N CYS A 96 3.56 15.85 0.83
CA CYS A 96 4.63 16.85 0.80
C CYS A 96 5.50 16.77 -0.47
N ILE A 97 5.82 15.56 -0.94
CA ILE A 97 6.63 15.35 -2.16
C ILE A 97 5.87 15.84 -3.39
N VAL A 98 4.63 15.39 -3.58
CA VAL A 98 3.80 15.68 -4.76
C VAL A 98 3.46 17.16 -4.85
N HIS A 99 3.16 17.81 -3.72
CA HIS A 99 2.84 19.24 -3.70
C HIS A 99 4.08 20.15 -3.59
N GLY A 100 5.29 19.58 -3.55
CA GLY A 100 6.52 20.38 -3.42
C GLY A 100 6.56 21.23 -2.14
N SER A 101 5.92 20.79 -1.06
CA SER A 101 5.83 21.58 0.18
C SER A 101 7.12 21.55 0.99
N TYR A 102 7.51 22.72 1.50
CA TYR A 102 8.68 22.95 2.36
C TYR A 102 8.31 23.38 3.78
N SER A 103 7.09 23.10 4.22
CA SER A 103 6.68 23.37 5.61
C SER A 103 7.62 22.64 6.60
N LYS A 104 7.71 23.17 7.83
CA LYS A 104 8.51 22.54 8.91
C LYS A 104 8.16 21.05 9.10
N LYS A 105 6.88 20.70 8.97
CA LYS A 105 6.40 19.31 9.00
C LYS A 105 6.99 18.50 7.85
N CYS A 106 6.88 18.98 6.61
CA CYS A 106 7.40 18.30 5.44
C CYS A 106 8.93 18.11 5.48
N LEU A 107 9.67 19.11 5.94
CA LEU A 107 11.13 19.00 6.12
C LEU A 107 11.49 17.92 7.15
N LYS A 108 10.77 17.86 8.28
CA LYS A 108 10.94 16.81 9.29
C LYS A 108 10.65 15.42 8.72
N LEU A 109 9.55 15.27 7.97
CA LEU A 109 9.18 13.99 7.36
C LEU A 109 10.24 13.53 6.35
N ARG A 110 10.73 14.42 5.49
CA ARG A 110 11.81 14.08 4.54
C ARG A 110 13.06 13.61 5.28
N ARG A 111 13.50 14.33 6.32
CA ARG A 111 14.69 13.96 7.09
C ARG A 111 14.56 12.57 7.73
N ASN A 112 13.36 12.21 8.20
CA ASN A 112 13.15 10.99 8.96
C ASN A 112 12.82 9.78 8.07
N TYR A 113 12.04 9.97 7.01
CA TYR A 113 11.42 8.88 6.24
C TYR A 113 11.86 8.80 4.77
N LEU A 114 12.55 9.81 4.23
CA LEU A 114 13.03 9.79 2.84
C LEU A 114 14.38 9.09 2.73
N ASN A 115 14.38 7.78 2.90
CA ASN A 115 15.56 6.92 2.75
C ASN A 115 15.17 5.50 2.32
N ASP A 116 16.16 4.72 1.91
CA ASP A 116 15.93 3.36 1.38
C ASP A 116 15.27 2.44 2.39
N LYS A 117 15.71 2.46 3.66
CA LYS A 117 15.15 1.63 4.72
C LYS A 117 13.63 1.77 4.83
N TYR A 118 13.10 2.99 4.88
CA TYR A 118 11.65 3.20 4.97
C TYR A 118 10.93 2.96 3.65
N THR A 119 11.63 3.14 2.54
CA THR A 119 11.10 2.83 1.20
C THR A 119 10.90 1.32 1.02
N GLU A 120 11.84 0.51 1.52
CA GLU A 120 11.74 -0.97 1.53
C GLU A 120 10.58 -1.46 2.38
N ILE A 121 10.28 -0.79 3.51
CA ILE A 121 9.11 -1.11 4.34
C ILE A 121 7.81 -0.90 3.54
N LEU A 122 7.69 0.21 2.81
CA LEU A 122 6.52 0.46 1.96
C LEU A 122 6.41 -0.54 0.80
N GLU A 123 7.54 -0.91 0.21
CA GLU A 123 7.59 -1.95 -0.82
C GLU A 123 7.03 -3.27 -0.28
N GLU A 124 7.48 -3.67 0.92
CA GLU A 124 7.03 -4.91 1.54
C GLU A 124 5.54 -4.88 1.87
N TYR A 125 5.00 -3.74 2.34
CA TYR A 125 3.55 -3.60 2.50
C TYR A 125 2.80 -3.82 1.19
N LEU A 126 3.25 -3.19 0.09
CA LEU A 126 2.60 -3.37 -1.22
C LEU A 126 2.71 -4.82 -1.73
N ARG A 127 3.86 -5.47 -1.57
CA ARG A 127 4.05 -6.89 -1.92
C ARG A 127 3.09 -7.80 -1.15
N ARG A 128 2.99 -7.61 0.16
CA ARG A 128 2.07 -8.38 1.02
C ARG A 128 0.62 -8.12 0.65
N SER A 129 0.26 -6.87 0.38
CA SER A 129 -1.09 -6.49 -0.06
C SER A 129 -1.48 -7.16 -1.37
N LEU A 130 -0.59 -7.16 -2.37
CA LEU A 130 -0.81 -7.85 -3.64
C LEU A 130 -0.99 -9.36 -3.46
N ARG A 131 -0.19 -9.99 -2.60
CA ARG A 131 -0.33 -11.42 -2.27
C ARG A 131 -1.69 -11.70 -1.62
N SER A 132 -2.06 -10.94 -0.59
CA SER A 132 -3.36 -11.07 0.07
C SER A 132 -4.53 -10.83 -0.89
N PHE A 133 -4.38 -9.93 -1.87
CA PHE A 133 -5.40 -9.68 -2.89
C PHE A 133 -5.62 -10.88 -3.81
N ILE A 134 -4.54 -11.56 -4.23
CA ILE A 134 -4.64 -12.77 -5.06
C ILE A 134 -5.32 -13.91 -4.29
N GLU A 135 -4.98 -14.06 -3.01
CA GLU A 135 -5.53 -15.12 -2.17
C GLU A 135 -7.02 -14.89 -1.86
N ASN A 136 -7.41 -13.65 -1.57
CA ASN A 136 -8.76 -13.29 -1.16
C ASN A 136 -9.21 -11.95 -1.77
N PRO A 137 -9.52 -11.89 -3.07
CA PRO A 137 -9.84 -10.63 -3.75
C PRO A 137 -11.10 -9.96 -3.18
N ASP A 138 -12.08 -10.74 -2.73
CA ASP A 138 -13.31 -10.22 -2.14
C ASP A 138 -13.07 -9.51 -0.80
N ASN A 139 -11.94 -9.75 -0.13
CA ASN A 139 -11.58 -9.06 1.10
C ASN A 139 -11.20 -7.59 0.88
N PHE A 140 -10.99 -7.18 -0.38
CA PHE A 140 -10.61 -5.82 -0.76
C PHE A 140 -11.78 -5.00 -1.30
N ASN A 141 -13.01 -5.54 -1.24
CA ASN A 141 -14.19 -4.69 -1.35
C ASN A 141 -14.42 -3.92 -0.05
N LYS A 142 -15.09 -2.76 -0.16
CA LYS A 142 -15.28 -1.84 0.96
C LYS A 142 -15.89 -2.50 2.20
N ASP A 143 -16.94 -3.30 2.03
CA ASP A 143 -17.69 -3.89 3.14
C ASP A 143 -16.86 -4.94 3.89
N ASN A 144 -16.10 -5.76 3.18
CA ASN A 144 -15.25 -6.78 3.77
C ASN A 144 -13.97 -6.21 4.37
N LEU A 145 -13.44 -5.12 3.83
CA LEU A 145 -12.37 -4.36 4.46
C LEU A 145 -12.82 -3.80 5.81
N ILE A 146 -14.03 -3.21 5.88
CA ILE A 146 -14.58 -2.70 7.15
C ILE A 146 -14.76 -3.84 8.16
N LYS A 147 -15.27 -5.01 7.75
CA LYS A 147 -15.40 -6.17 8.64
C LYS A 147 -14.05 -6.66 9.21
N GLN A 148 -12.95 -6.49 8.49
CA GLN A 148 -11.62 -6.84 9.00
C GLN A 148 -11.12 -5.87 10.07
N VAL A 149 -11.61 -4.63 10.07
CA VAL A 149 -11.27 -3.64 11.09
C VAL A 149 -12.03 -3.89 12.40
N LEU A 150 -13.25 -4.43 12.31
CA LEU A 150 -14.14 -4.66 13.45
C LEU A 150 -13.88 -6.00 14.19
N LYS A 151 -12.88 -6.78 13.78
CA LYS A 151 -12.42 -8.01 14.45
C LYS A 151 -11.27 -7.72 15.41
#